data_AF-A0A821N6X9-F1
#
_entry.id   AF-A0A821N6X9-F1
#
_cell.length_a   1.000
_cell.length_b   1.000
_cell.length_c   1.000
_cell.angle_alpha   90.00
_cell.angle_beta   90.00
_cell.angle_gamma   90.00
#
_symmetry.space_group_name_H-M   'P 1'
#
loop_
_entity.id
_entity.type
_entity.pdbx_description
1 polymer ?
#
loop_
_entity_poly.entity_id
_entity_poly.type
_entity_poly.pdbx_seq_one_letter_code
_entity_poly.pdbx_strand_id
1 'polypeptide(L)'
;MPKTILARKKAMQPVGFRAQSILIDGRGHLIGRLAATVAKTILQGHSVVVVRCEGLNISGSFYRNKLKYLEFLRKRCNINPARGPFHFRAPSKIFTRIVRGMVPHKTERGKQALVRLRAF
;
A
#
# COMPACT_ATOMS: atom_id res chain seq x y z
N MET A 1 38.98 32.14 -15.19
CA MET A 1 37.73 31.54 -15.71
C MET A 1 37.37 30.31 -14.88
N PRO A 2 36.16 30.25 -14.29
CA PRO A 2 35.84 29.35 -13.17
C PRO A 2 35.21 28.02 -13.63
N LYS A 3 35.54 26.91 -12.95
CA LYS A 3 34.65 25.73 -12.83
C LYS A 3 34.33 25.49 -11.36
N THR A 4 33.20 26.09 -11.03
CA THR A 4 32.30 25.96 -9.90
C THR A 4 32.15 24.55 -9.29
N ILE A 5 32.24 24.54 -7.96
CA ILE A 5 31.31 23.88 -7.02
C ILE A 5 31.34 22.34 -6.99
N LEU A 6 32.32 21.81 -6.25
CA LEU A 6 32.17 20.55 -5.53
C LEU A 6 31.18 20.80 -4.37
N ALA A 7 29.88 20.70 -4.66
CA ALA A 7 28.84 20.79 -3.64
C ALA A 7 28.98 19.61 -2.68
N ARG A 8 29.57 19.92 -1.52
CA ARG A 8 29.48 19.22 -0.23
C ARG A 8 28.43 18.10 -0.22
N LYS A 9 28.88 16.84 -0.20
CA LYS A 9 28.12 15.75 0.43
C LYS A 9 27.99 16.09 1.92
N LYS A 10 26.95 16.86 2.26
CA LYS A 10 26.56 17.07 3.65
C LYS A 10 26.07 15.72 4.18
N ALA A 11 26.80 15.17 5.14
CA ALA A 11 26.32 14.06 5.95
C ALA A 11 24.93 14.41 6.48
N MET A 12 23.92 13.64 6.11
CA MET A 12 22.64 13.64 6.79
C MET A 12 22.66 12.44 7.74
N GLN A 13 23.20 12.66 8.93
CA GLN A 13 22.80 11.88 10.10
C GLN A 13 21.26 11.95 10.14
N PRO A 14 20.48 10.85 10.15
CA PRO A 14 19.05 10.97 10.36
C PRO A 14 18.83 11.25 11.85
N VAL A 15 18.92 12.52 12.19
CA VAL A 15 18.35 13.11 13.40
C VAL A 15 16.86 12.75 13.46
N GLY A 16 16.56 11.66 14.17
CA GLY A 16 15.71 11.66 15.37
C GLY A 16 14.28 12.21 15.32
N PHE A 17 13.79 12.80 14.24
CA PHE A 17 12.41 13.27 14.13
C PHE A 17 11.66 12.35 13.17
N ARG A 18 11.12 11.27 13.72
CA ARG A 18 10.12 10.47 13.04
C ARG A 18 8.94 11.41 12.78
N ALA A 19 8.66 11.73 11.51
CA ALA A 19 7.35 12.25 11.14
C ALA A 19 6.32 11.33 11.79
N GLN A 20 5.44 11.87 12.64
CA GLN A 20 4.48 11.06 13.39
C GLN A 20 3.70 10.18 12.40
N SER A 21 3.96 8.88 12.45
CA SER A 21 3.28 7.91 11.62
C SER A 21 1.96 7.55 12.29
N ILE A 22 0.87 7.67 11.55
CA ILE A 22 -0.45 7.27 12.02
C ILE A 22 -0.46 5.74 12.09
N LEU A 23 -0.51 5.21 13.31
CA LEU A 23 -0.60 3.78 13.56
C LEU A 23 -2.07 3.37 13.61
N ILE A 24 -2.46 2.45 12.75
CA ILE A 24 -3.83 1.95 12.64
C ILE A 24 -3.83 0.46 12.96
N ASP A 25 -4.70 0.08 13.88
CA ASP A 25 -4.98 -1.31 14.16
C ASP A 25 -6.07 -1.85 13.22
N GLY A 26 -5.75 -2.89 12.46
CA GLY A 26 -6.65 -3.50 11.48
C GLY A 26 -7.76 -4.36 12.08
N ARG A 27 -7.70 -4.70 13.38
CA ARG A 27 -8.68 -5.59 14.02
C ARG A 27 -10.09 -5.00 13.96
N GLY A 28 -11.07 -5.81 13.53
CA GLY A 28 -12.49 -5.44 13.56
C GLY A 28 -12.92 -4.44 12.46
N HIS A 29 -11.99 -3.97 11.64
CA HIS A 29 -12.26 -3.01 10.59
C HIS A 29 -12.72 -3.70 9.30
N LEU A 30 -13.69 -3.10 8.60
CA LEU A 30 -14.05 -3.53 7.25
C LEU A 30 -12.98 -3.08 6.25
N ILE A 31 -12.36 -4.04 5.55
CA ILE A 31 -11.16 -3.81 4.74
C ILE A 31 -11.30 -2.68 3.72
N GLY A 32 -12.44 -2.60 3.03
CA GLY A 32 -12.69 -1.59 2.01
C GLY A 32 -12.94 -0.21 2.58
N ARG A 33 -13.62 -0.13 3.73
CA ARG A 33 -13.91 1.15 4.41
C ARG A 33 -12.62 1.76 4.96
N LEU A 34 -11.80 0.93 5.60
CA LEU A 34 -10.50 1.36 6.11
C LEU A 34 -9.58 1.81 4.96
N ALA A 35 -9.52 1.04 3.88
CA ALA A 35 -8.67 1.36 2.73
C ALA A 35 -9.00 2.71 2.10
N ALA A 36 -10.28 3.12 2.04
CA ALA A 36 -10.68 4.41 1.47
C ALA A 36 -10.15 5.60 2.30
N THR A 37 -10.31 5.54 3.62
CA THR A 37 -9.79 6.57 4.54
C THR A 37 -8.26 6.61 4.51
N VAL A 38 -7.62 5.44 4.48
CA VAL A 38 -6.15 5.33 4.36
C VAL A 38 -5.65 5.90 3.03
N ALA A 39 -6.32 5.60 1.91
CA ALA A 39 -5.92 6.15 0.61
C ALA A 39 -5.95 7.70 0.60
N LYS A 40 -6.98 8.31 1.20
CA LYS A 40 -7.10 9.77 1.27
C LYS A 40 -6.03 10.40 2.15
N THR A 41 -5.78 9.85 3.34
CA THR A 41 -4.78 10.36 4.29
C THR A 41 -3.36 10.29 3.73
N ILE A 42 -3.04 9.23 3.00
CA ILE A 42 -1.75 9.10 2.30
C ILE A 42 -1.60 10.16 1.19
N LEU A 43 -2.67 10.43 0.44
CA LEU A 43 -2.67 11.46 -0.62
C LEU A 43 -2.57 12.89 -0.08
N GLN A 44 -2.98 13.11 1.17
CA GLN A 44 -2.77 14.36 1.92
C GLN A 44 -1.33 14.53 2.40
N GLY A 45 -0.53 13.46 2.41
CA GLY A 45 0.89 13.53 2.77
C GLY A 45 1.25 12.82 4.07
N HIS A 46 0.28 12.23 4.78
CA HIS A 46 0.55 11.53 6.03
C HIS A 46 1.20 10.16 5.78
N SER A 47 2.06 9.75 6.72
CA SER A 47 2.63 8.40 6.75
C SER A 47 1.75 7.50 7.61
N VAL A 48 1.31 6.38 7.05
CA VAL A 48 0.34 5.49 7.68
C VAL A 48 0.92 4.08 7.80
N VAL A 49 0.84 3.52 9.00
CA VAL A 49 1.24 2.15 9.31
C VAL A 49 0.01 1.38 9.75
N VAL A 50 -0.39 0.37 8.99
CA VAL A 50 -1.48 -0.55 9.37
C VAL A 50 -0.86 -1.82 9.93
N VAL A 51 -1.26 -2.19 11.13
CA VAL A 51 -0.81 -3.41 11.84
C VAL A 51 -1.98 -4.37 11.98
N ARG A 52 -1.68 -5.67 12.04
CA ARG A 52 -2.68 -6.75 12.16
C ARG A 52 -3.61 -6.81 10.97
N CYS A 53 -3.06 -6.81 9.76
CA CYS A 53 -3.84 -6.95 8.54
C CYS A 53 -4.62 -8.29 8.48
N GLU A 54 -4.23 -9.31 9.24
CA GLU A 54 -4.96 -10.56 9.42
C GLU A 54 -6.30 -10.40 10.17
N GLY A 55 -6.43 -9.36 11.00
CA GLY A 55 -7.66 -9.05 11.75
C GLY A 55 -8.69 -8.25 10.97
N LEU A 56 -8.45 -7.98 9.68
CA LEU A 56 -9.35 -7.24 8.81
C LEU A 56 -10.54 -8.09 8.39
N ASN A 57 -11.73 -7.48 8.48
CA ASN A 57 -12.98 -8.16 8.18
C ASN A 57 -13.45 -7.83 6.77
N ILE A 58 -14.01 -8.85 6.11
CA ILE A 58 -14.76 -8.71 4.87
C ILE A 58 -16.19 -9.11 5.18
N SER A 59 -17.15 -8.26 4.83
CA SER A 59 -18.57 -8.57 5.02
C SER A 59 -18.99 -9.78 4.17
N GLY A 60 -20.04 -10.46 4.61
CA GLY A 60 -20.55 -11.67 3.97
C GLY A 60 -19.90 -12.96 4.47
N SER A 61 -20.44 -14.10 4.05
CA SER A 61 -19.97 -15.41 4.47
C SER A 61 -18.57 -15.71 3.93
N PHE A 62 -17.79 -16.45 4.72
CA PHE A 62 -16.44 -16.89 4.34
C PHE A 62 -16.42 -17.59 2.97
N TYR A 63 -17.42 -18.45 2.69
CA TYR A 63 -17.54 -19.17 1.43
C TYR A 63 -17.65 -18.25 0.21
N ARG A 64 -18.49 -17.21 0.30
CA ARG A 64 -18.67 -16.23 -0.79
C ARG A 64 -17.38 -15.44 -1.04
N ASN A 65 -16.69 -15.03 0.02
CA ASN A 65 -15.43 -14.30 -0.09
C ASN A 65 -14.31 -15.17 -0.68
N LYS A 66 -14.28 -16.47 -0.34
CA LYS A 66 -13.38 -17.44 -0.95
C LYS A 66 -13.63 -17.60 -2.45
N LEU A 67 -14.89 -17.74 -2.88
CA LEU A 67 -15.21 -17.89 -4.31
C LEU A 67 -14.79 -16.67 -5.13
N LYS A 68 -15.04 -15.45 -4.63
CA LYS A 68 -14.58 -14.20 -5.28
C LYS A 68 -13.06 -14.18 -5.45
N TYR A 69 -12.33 -14.61 -4.42
CA TYR A 69 -10.88 -14.66 -4.49
C TYR A 69 -10.38 -15.74 -5.45
N LEU A 70 -11.02 -16.92 -5.48
CA LEU A 70 -10.70 -17.99 -6.44
C LEU A 70 -10.95 -17.56 -7.89
N GLU A 71 -12.02 -16.81 -8.16
CA GLU A 71 -12.27 -16.22 -9.48
C GLU A 71 -11.13 -15.27 -9.88
N PHE A 72 -10.66 -14.44 -8.94
CA PHE A 72 -9.52 -13.56 -9.19
C PHE A 72 -8.24 -14.34 -9.56
N LEU A 73 -7.97 -15.49 -8.92
CA LEU A 73 -6.79 -16.31 -9.22
C LEU A 73 -6.83 -16.95 -10.60
N ARG A 74 -8.02 -17.17 -11.16
CA ARG A 74 -8.17 -17.69 -12.53
C ARG A 74 -7.73 -16.67 -13.58
N LYS A 75 -7.67 -15.37 -13.24
CA LYS A 75 -7.25 -14.30 -14.16
C LYS A 75 -5.75 -14.38 -14.40
N ARG A 76 -5.34 -14.74 -15.61
CA ARG A 76 -3.94 -14.83 -16.07
C ARG A 76 -3.82 -14.33 -17.50
N CYS A 77 -2.63 -13.86 -17.88
CA CYS A 77 -2.33 -13.60 -19.29
C CYS A 77 -2.09 -14.94 -19.99
N ASN A 78 -2.79 -15.21 -21.10
CA ASN A 78 -2.68 -16.48 -21.83
C ASN A 78 -1.31 -16.65 -22.51
N ILE A 79 -0.70 -15.55 -22.98
CA ILE A 79 0.57 -15.59 -23.73
C ILE A 79 1.75 -15.84 -22.79
N ASN A 80 1.90 -15.02 -21.74
CA ASN A 80 2.94 -15.19 -20.73
C ASN A 80 2.36 -14.85 -19.35
N PRO A 81 2.12 -15.86 -18.49
CA PRO A 81 1.57 -15.66 -17.15
C PRO A 81 2.42 -14.73 -16.27
N ALA A 82 3.73 -14.64 -16.49
CA ALA A 82 4.63 -13.81 -15.68
C ALA A 82 4.44 -12.29 -15.90
N ARG A 83 3.92 -11.88 -17.05
CA ARG A 83 3.56 -10.47 -17.34
C ARG A 83 2.14 -10.10 -16.88
N GLY A 84 1.37 -11.11 -16.45
CA GLY A 84 -0.04 -10.95 -16.11
C GLY A 84 -0.29 -10.35 -14.71
N PRO A 85 -1.54 -10.41 -14.24
CA PRO A 85 -1.90 -9.99 -12.90
C PRO A 85 -1.15 -10.80 -11.82
N PHE A 86 -0.54 -10.11 -10.85
CA PHE A 86 0.12 -10.75 -9.72
C PHE A 86 -0.86 -11.07 -8.59
N HIS A 87 -0.81 -12.33 -8.15
CA HIS A 87 -1.70 -12.89 -7.12
C HIS A 87 -1.02 -12.92 -5.75
N PHE A 88 -1.17 -11.84 -4.98
CA PHE A 88 -0.66 -11.81 -3.60
C PHE A 88 -1.52 -12.64 -2.64
N ARG A 89 -0.86 -13.41 -1.76
CA ARG A 89 -1.49 -14.28 -0.75
C ARG A 89 -1.55 -13.67 0.65
N ALA A 90 -0.51 -12.93 1.04
CA ALA A 90 -0.41 -12.34 2.37
C ALA A 90 -1.49 -11.25 2.60
N PRO A 91 -2.11 -11.19 3.78
CA PRO A 91 -3.17 -10.21 4.08
C PRO A 91 -2.69 -8.77 3.94
N SER A 92 -1.46 -8.47 4.36
CA SER A 92 -0.82 -7.16 4.20
C SER A 92 -0.65 -6.75 2.74
N LYS A 93 -0.26 -7.69 1.87
CA LYS A 93 -0.13 -7.44 0.42
C LYS A 93 -1.48 -7.31 -0.27
N ILE A 94 -2.49 -8.06 0.17
CA ILE A 94 -3.87 -7.91 -0.28
C ILE A 94 -4.38 -6.51 0.08
N PHE A 95 -4.19 -6.07 1.33
CA PHE A 95 -4.56 -4.73 1.77
C PHE A 95 -3.86 -3.64 0.95
N THR A 96 -2.54 -3.75 0.78
CA THR A 96 -1.74 -2.82 -0.05
C THR A 96 -2.27 -2.74 -1.47
N ARG A 97 -2.71 -3.87 -2.05
CA ARG A 97 -3.29 -3.90 -3.39
C ARG A 97 -4.67 -3.22 -3.46
N ILE A 98 -5.50 -3.36 -2.43
CA ILE A 98 -6.78 -2.67 -2.34
C ILE A 98 -6.55 -1.15 -2.29
N VAL A 99 -5.65 -0.69 -1.40
CA VAL A 99 -5.31 0.75 -1.32
C VAL A 99 -4.71 1.25 -2.64
N ARG A 100 -3.84 0.48 -3.29
CA ARG A 100 -3.31 0.79 -4.63
C ARG A 100 -4.41 0.95 -5.68
N GLY A 101 -5.51 0.19 -5.58
CA GLY A 101 -6.68 0.34 -6.45
C GLY A 101 -7.43 1.65 -6.25
N MET A 102 -7.30 2.27 -5.07
CA MET A 102 -7.96 3.53 -4.70
C MET A 102 -7.06 4.77 -4.90
N VAL A 103 -5.80 4.58 -5.31
CA VAL A 103 -4.80 5.65 -5.52
C VAL A 103 -4.38 5.70 -7.01
N PRO A 104 -4.17 6.89 -7.61
CA PRO A 104 -3.69 7.04 -8.98
C PRO A 104 -2.19 6.64 -9.12
N HIS A 105 -1.91 5.35 -8.95
CA HIS A 105 -0.57 4.78 -8.80
C HIS A 105 0.32 4.81 -10.06
N LYS A 106 -0.26 5.15 -11.22
CA LYS A 106 0.52 5.38 -12.45
C LYS A 106 1.24 6.73 -12.44
N THR A 107 0.72 7.71 -11.70
CA THR A 107 1.31 9.04 -11.57
C THR A 107 2.42 9.07 -10.52
N GLU A 108 3.36 10.00 -10.64
CA GLU A 108 4.44 10.18 -9.67
C GLU A 108 3.93 10.50 -8.26
N ARG A 109 2.90 11.37 -8.15
CA ARG A 109 2.23 11.66 -6.88
C ARG A 109 1.68 10.39 -6.22
N GLY A 110 1.05 9.52 -7.00
CA GLY A 110 0.49 8.26 -6.51
C GLY A 110 1.58 7.27 -6.06
N LYS A 111 2.70 7.20 -6.77
CA LYS A 111 3.85 6.38 -6.38
C LYS A 111 4.43 6.85 -5.04
N GLN A 112 4.64 8.17 -4.89
CA GLN A 112 5.13 8.77 -3.64
C GLN A 112 4.16 8.52 -2.48
N ALA A 113 2.85 8.61 -2.73
CA ALA A 113 1.82 8.24 -1.77
C ALA A 113 1.99 6.79 -1.29
N LEU A 114 2.08 5.82 -2.20
CA LEU A 114 2.19 4.41 -1.81
C LEU A 114 3.44 4.09 -0.98
N VAL A 115 4.54 4.84 -1.14
CA VAL A 115 5.76 4.69 -0.31
C VAL A 115 5.50 5.05 1.16
N ARG A 116 4.53 5.93 1.43
CA ARG A 116 4.14 6.34 2.79
C ARG A 116 3.28 5.31 3.52
N LEU A 117 2.72 4.33 2.81
CA LEU A 117 1.96 3.24 3.39
C LEU A 117 2.89 2.09 3.79
N ARG A 118 2.77 1.63 5.02
CA ARG A 118 3.32 0.34 5.47
C ARG A 118 2.19 -0.51 6.01
N ALA A 119 2.10 -1.75 5.54
CA ALA A 119 1.10 -2.71 6.00
C ALA A 119 1.82 -3.95 6.53
N PHE A 120 1.49 -4.35 7.76
CA PHE A 120 2.00 -5.52 8.45
C PHE A 120 0.88 -6.54 8.67
#